data_AF-A0A1W2CDL5-F1
#
_entry.id   AF-A0A1W2CDL5-F1
#
_cell.length_a   1.000
_cell.length_b   1.000
_cell.length_c   1.000
_cell.angle_alpha   90.00
_cell.angle_beta   90.00
_cell.angle_gamma   90.00
#
_symmetry.space_group_name_H-M   'P 1'
#
loop_
_entity.id
_entity.type
_entity.pdbx_description
1 polymer ?
#
loop_
_entity_poly.entity_id
_entity_poly.type
_entity_poly.pdbx_seq_one_letter_code
_entity_poly.pdbx_strand_id
1 'polypeptide(L)'
;MSNEALPVVLDIFARRILAKAELTQQQEVFQEQYTTVAPITPLGTKAPLRLFIINHDADPTEVPNTDYGSAVKCVKLCKRILDEDPSNTIICTQKSKVIIDFELILIVEYEDNTFDVLTLPRNLSSRLHYSAGTTKAFVESTVIDAAGAPVVQHQNVSQPYEALVIRSTGVNAYTNFEYTVNIPISSFSTVLRKCELDDPSLQSYILLRNLDYEVDVLDPFQVFINADNTQSIWTTEVEFSLYEDIIDKLGIDQDVRILGTPEYVCTDDCSCP
;
A
#
# COMPACT_ATOMS: atom_id res chain seq x y z
N MET A 1 -24.11 45.39 -40.59
CA MET A 1 -22.89 44.57 -40.74
C MET A 1 -22.83 43.69 -39.50
N SER A 2 -23.09 42.40 -39.66
CA SER A 2 -23.00 41.42 -38.57
C SER A 2 -21.53 41.30 -38.17
N ASN A 3 -21.21 41.61 -36.91
CA ASN A 3 -19.94 41.22 -36.32
C ASN A 3 -19.97 39.70 -36.17
N GLU A 4 -19.52 38.98 -37.20
CA GLU A 4 -19.11 37.59 -37.02
C GLU A 4 -17.89 37.60 -36.09
N ALA A 5 -18.10 37.20 -34.83
CA ALA A 5 -17.01 36.96 -33.91
C ALA A 5 -16.10 35.89 -34.52
N LEU A 6 -14.81 36.19 -34.64
CA LEU A 6 -13.82 35.24 -35.12
C LEU A 6 -13.87 33.98 -34.24
N PRO A 7 -13.89 32.77 -34.81
CA PRO A 7 -13.95 31.53 -34.04
C PRO A 7 -12.75 31.46 -33.10
N VAL A 8 -13.03 31.29 -31.80
CA VAL A 8 -11.99 31.10 -30.78
C VAL A 8 -11.61 29.62 -30.81
N VAL A 9 -10.35 29.35 -31.14
CA VAL A 9 -9.83 27.98 -31.13
C VAL A 9 -9.66 27.56 -29.67
N LEU A 10 -10.35 26.49 -29.28
CA LEU A 10 -10.17 25.86 -27.98
C LEU A 10 -9.27 24.64 -28.18
N ASP A 11 -8.05 24.72 -27.66
CA ASP A 11 -7.09 23.61 -27.70
C ASP A 11 -7.27 22.74 -26.45
N ILE A 12 -7.66 21.48 -26.65
CA ILE A 12 -7.81 20.49 -25.59
C ILE A 12 -6.68 19.50 -25.70
N PHE A 13 -5.90 19.38 -24.63
CA PHE A 13 -4.94 18.30 -24.44
C PHE A 13 -5.62 17.14 -23.75
N ALA A 14 -5.72 16.00 -24.43
CA ALA A 14 -6.36 14.81 -23.88
C ALA A 14 -5.45 13.59 -24.07
N ARG A 15 -5.50 12.66 -23.12
CA ARG A 15 -4.78 11.39 -23.24
C ARG A 15 -5.66 10.34 -23.87
N ARG A 16 -5.20 9.78 -24.97
CA ARG A 16 -5.82 8.60 -25.56
C ARG A 16 -5.29 7.37 -24.85
N ILE A 17 -6.18 6.67 -24.15
CA ILE A 17 -5.88 5.36 -23.58
C ILE A 17 -5.72 4.36 -24.73
N LEU A 18 -4.55 3.72 -24.78
CA LEU A 18 -4.20 2.72 -25.78
C LEU A 18 -4.52 1.32 -25.29
N ALA A 19 -4.22 1.02 -24.03
CA ALA A 19 -4.49 -0.26 -23.41
C ALA A 19 -4.68 -0.15 -21.90
N LYS A 20 -5.32 -1.15 -21.30
CA LYS A 20 -5.60 -1.24 -19.87
C LYS A 20 -5.21 -2.62 -19.34
N ALA A 21 -4.55 -2.70 -18.20
CA ALA A 21 -4.39 -3.92 -17.42
C ALA A 21 -5.17 -3.78 -16.11
N GLU A 22 -5.77 -4.88 -15.67
CA GLU A 22 -6.57 -4.93 -14.44
C GLU A 22 -6.07 -6.10 -13.61
N LEU A 23 -5.54 -5.81 -12.43
CA LEU A 23 -5.25 -6.78 -11.40
C LEU A 23 -6.36 -6.66 -10.36
N THR A 24 -7.26 -7.62 -10.32
CA THR A 24 -8.41 -7.60 -9.39
C THR A 24 -8.07 -8.29 -8.08
N GLN A 25 -8.55 -7.74 -6.96
CA GLN A 25 -8.42 -8.32 -5.62
C GLN A 25 -6.97 -8.65 -5.26
N GLN A 26 -6.06 -7.73 -5.59
CA GLN A 26 -4.64 -7.97 -5.39
C GLN A 26 -4.28 -7.75 -3.92
N GLN A 27 -3.70 -8.77 -3.28
CA GLN A 27 -3.28 -8.67 -1.89
C GLN A 27 -2.00 -7.82 -1.79
N GLU A 28 -2.11 -6.58 -1.31
CA GLU A 28 -0.98 -5.65 -1.21
C GLU A 28 -0.21 -5.76 0.10
N VAL A 29 -0.89 -6.15 1.18
CA VAL A 29 -0.29 -6.36 2.51
C VAL A 29 -0.30 -7.85 2.80
N PHE A 30 0.90 -8.42 2.86
CA PHE A 30 1.13 -9.84 3.07
C PHE A 30 2.50 -10.06 3.70
N GLN A 31 2.71 -11.26 4.22
CA GLN A 31 4.04 -11.80 4.49
C GLN A 31 4.26 -13.06 3.67
N GLU A 32 5.51 -13.37 3.35
CA GLU A 32 5.87 -14.58 2.65
C GLU A 32 5.78 -15.78 3.60
N GLN A 33 5.29 -16.92 3.13
CA GLN A 33 5.37 -18.16 3.89
C GLN A 33 6.81 -18.69 3.87
N TYR A 34 7.28 -19.19 5.00
CA TYR A 34 8.61 -19.75 5.13
C TYR A 34 8.55 -21.22 5.56
N THR A 35 9.61 -21.97 5.27
CA THR A 35 9.80 -23.30 5.84
C THR A 35 9.88 -23.23 7.36
N THR A 36 9.21 -24.17 8.03
CA THR A 36 9.22 -24.30 9.49
C THR A 36 10.47 -25.03 10.03
N VAL A 37 11.28 -25.59 9.14
CA VAL A 37 12.50 -26.34 9.48
C VAL A 37 13.71 -25.58 8.95
N ALA A 38 14.75 -25.48 9.77
CA ALA A 38 16.00 -24.80 9.41
C ALA A 38 16.72 -25.50 8.24
N PRO A 39 17.29 -24.74 7.27
CA PRO A 39 17.27 -23.29 7.18
C PRO A 39 15.88 -22.75 6.82
N ILE A 40 15.46 -21.68 7.49
CA ILE A 40 14.22 -20.97 7.19
C ILE A 40 14.38 -20.34 5.81
N THR A 41 13.57 -20.79 4.84
CA THR A 41 13.64 -20.37 3.45
C THR A 41 12.27 -19.94 2.93
N PRO A 42 12.21 -18.90 2.08
CA PRO A 42 10.96 -18.42 1.51
C PRO A 42 10.33 -19.46 0.57
N LEU A 43 9.02 -19.65 0.67
CA LEU A 43 8.24 -20.57 -0.18
C LEU A 43 7.66 -19.87 -1.42
N GLY A 44 7.70 -18.53 -1.49
CA GLY A 44 7.17 -17.77 -2.62
C GLY A 44 5.64 -17.72 -2.69
N THR A 45 4.97 -18.02 -1.58
CA THR A 45 3.52 -17.94 -1.42
C THR A 45 3.16 -16.87 -0.39
N LYS A 46 2.09 -16.12 -0.65
CA LYS A 46 1.56 -15.11 0.27
C LYS A 46 0.85 -15.75 1.45
N ALA A 47 0.94 -15.10 2.60
CA ALA A 47 0.11 -15.29 3.77
C ALA A 47 -0.34 -13.92 4.32
N PRO A 48 -1.45 -13.88 5.08
CA PRO A 48 -1.83 -12.69 5.84
C PRO A 48 -0.67 -12.17 6.70
N LEU A 49 -0.51 -10.86 6.78
CA LEU A 49 0.46 -10.25 7.67
C LEU A 49 0.04 -10.53 9.12
N ARG A 50 0.92 -11.17 9.88
CA ARG A 50 0.66 -11.46 11.28
C ARG A 50 1.16 -10.32 12.17
N LEU A 51 0.23 -9.74 12.91
CA LEU A 51 0.45 -8.67 13.86
C LEU A 51 0.25 -9.20 15.28
N PHE A 52 1.15 -8.84 16.18
CA PHE A 52 0.98 -9.05 17.62
C PHE A 52 0.71 -7.69 18.26
N ILE A 53 -0.55 -7.30 18.34
CA ILE A 53 -0.96 -5.98 18.86
C ILE A 53 -0.88 -6.02 20.38
N ILE A 54 -0.18 -5.06 20.99
CA ILE A 54 -0.07 -4.96 22.45
C ILE A 54 -1.45 -4.72 23.05
N ASN A 55 -1.80 -5.54 24.06
CA ASN A 55 -3.06 -5.43 24.77
C ASN A 55 -3.14 -4.09 25.49
N HIS A 56 -4.35 -3.52 25.61
CA HIS A 56 -4.53 -2.27 26.34
C HIS A 56 -4.14 -2.45 27.80
N ASP A 57 -3.40 -1.49 28.36
CA ASP A 57 -2.82 -1.54 29.71
C ASP A 57 -1.88 -2.72 30.01
N ALA A 58 -1.39 -3.47 29.00
CA ALA A 58 -0.36 -4.48 29.22
C ALA A 58 1.05 -3.85 29.21
N ASP A 59 1.79 -4.04 30.31
CA ASP A 59 3.16 -3.56 30.44
C ASP A 59 4.21 -4.68 30.27
N PRO A 60 5.43 -4.34 29.81
CA PRO A 60 6.55 -5.25 29.76
C PRO A 60 7.06 -5.57 31.18
N THR A 61 6.94 -6.82 31.62
CA THR A 61 7.42 -7.25 32.95
C THR A 61 8.26 -8.52 32.88
N GLU A 62 8.91 -8.85 34.00
CA GLU A 62 9.61 -10.12 34.17
C GLU A 62 8.64 -11.29 34.04
N VAL A 63 9.16 -12.41 33.51
CA VAL A 63 8.42 -13.66 33.33
C VAL A 63 8.37 -14.43 34.66
N PRO A 64 7.21 -14.94 35.11
CA PRO A 64 5.92 -14.92 34.42
C PRO A 64 5.23 -13.55 34.50
N ASN A 65 4.88 -13.01 33.33
CA ASN A 65 4.11 -11.77 33.23
C ASN A 65 2.62 -12.08 33.48
N THR A 66 2.07 -11.53 34.57
CA THR A 66 0.65 -11.64 34.95
C THR A 66 -0.19 -10.43 34.57
N ASP A 67 0.40 -9.45 33.90
CA ASP A 67 -0.24 -8.23 33.41
C ASP A 67 -0.79 -8.44 32.00
N TYR A 68 -1.95 -9.09 31.95
CA TYR A 68 -2.57 -9.53 30.69
C TYR A 68 -3.07 -8.37 29.82
N GLY A 69 -3.38 -7.22 30.43
CA GLY A 69 -4.14 -6.15 29.79
C GLY A 69 -5.51 -6.61 29.26
N SER A 70 -6.13 -5.76 28.45
CA SER A 70 -7.36 -6.08 27.70
C SER A 70 -7.02 -6.46 26.27
N ALA A 71 -7.50 -7.62 25.81
CA ALA A 71 -7.23 -8.12 24.46
C ALA A 71 -7.92 -7.29 23.37
N VAL A 72 -7.43 -7.42 22.14
CA VAL A 72 -8.06 -6.82 20.96
C VAL A 72 -9.38 -7.54 20.69
N LYS A 73 -10.43 -6.75 20.46
CA LYS A 73 -11.77 -7.23 20.14
C LYS A 73 -12.11 -7.03 18.66
N CYS A 74 -11.68 -5.92 18.07
CA CYS A 74 -11.97 -5.59 16.67
C CYS A 74 -10.93 -4.61 16.11
N VAL A 75 -10.70 -4.67 14.80
CA VAL A 75 -9.82 -3.74 14.08
C VAL A 75 -10.55 -3.19 12.86
N LYS A 76 -10.48 -1.87 12.66
CA LYS A 76 -10.95 -1.19 11.46
C LYS A 76 -9.80 -0.53 10.74
N LEU A 77 -9.85 -0.53 9.41
CA LEU A 77 -8.81 0.03 8.57
C LEU A 77 -9.19 1.40 7.97
N CYS A 78 -8.20 2.29 7.94
CA CYS A 78 -8.12 3.41 7.01
C CYS A 78 -6.77 3.37 6.28
N LYS A 79 -6.77 3.18 4.96
CA LYS A 79 -5.56 3.22 4.13
C LYS A 79 -5.25 4.67 3.76
N ARG A 80 -3.99 5.09 3.92
CA ARG A 80 -3.50 6.41 3.51
C ARG A 80 -2.42 6.25 2.44
N ILE A 81 -2.72 6.62 1.21
CA ILE A 81 -1.71 6.75 0.15
C ILE A 81 -0.85 7.98 0.43
N LEU A 82 0.47 7.85 0.32
CA LEU A 82 1.41 8.94 0.62
C LEU A 82 1.74 9.81 -0.59
N ASP A 83 1.69 9.23 -1.79
CA ASP A 83 1.88 9.97 -3.02
C ASP A 83 0.55 10.54 -3.53
N GLU A 84 0.60 11.70 -4.19
CA GLU A 84 -0.57 12.24 -4.89
C GLU A 84 -1.06 11.29 -6.00
N ASP A 85 -0.14 10.55 -6.62
CA ASP A 85 -0.41 9.49 -7.60
C ASP A 85 0.60 8.32 -7.43
N PRO A 86 0.17 7.05 -7.51
CA PRO A 86 1.09 5.91 -7.52
C PRO A 86 2.12 6.01 -8.65
N SER A 87 3.39 5.76 -8.34
CA SER A 87 4.47 5.84 -9.31
C SER A 87 4.41 4.70 -10.31
N ASN A 88 4.62 5.02 -11.59
CA ASN A 88 4.72 4.03 -12.66
C ASN A 88 5.93 4.30 -13.54
N THR A 89 6.66 3.24 -13.89
CA THR A 89 7.73 3.29 -14.89
C THR A 89 7.57 2.17 -15.92
N ILE A 90 7.54 2.55 -17.20
CA ILE A 90 7.54 1.60 -18.31
C ILE A 90 9.00 1.19 -18.60
N ILE A 91 9.31 -0.10 -18.49
CA ILE A 91 10.66 -0.63 -18.66
C ILE A 91 10.79 -1.30 -20.03
N CYS A 92 11.58 -0.67 -20.91
CA CYS A 92 12.06 -1.21 -22.19
C CYS A 92 10.99 -1.94 -23.03
N THR A 93 9.75 -1.43 -23.06
CA THR A 93 8.58 -2.01 -23.78
C THR A 93 8.13 -3.41 -23.32
N GLN A 94 8.67 -3.93 -22.23
CA GLN A 94 8.38 -5.30 -21.76
C GLN A 94 7.36 -5.34 -20.64
N LYS A 95 7.45 -4.39 -19.71
CA LYS A 95 6.61 -4.36 -18.51
C LYS A 95 6.40 -2.93 -18.03
N SER A 96 5.26 -2.72 -17.38
CA SER A 96 5.05 -1.58 -16.50
C SER A 96 5.38 -2.01 -15.06
N LYS A 97 6.14 -1.17 -14.36
CA LYS A 97 6.40 -1.32 -12.94
C LYS A 97 5.56 -0.29 -12.20
N VAL A 98 4.63 -0.78 -11.37
CA VAL A 98 3.79 0.03 -10.49
C VAL A 98 4.38 -0.01 -9.09
N ILE A 99 4.47 1.15 -8.45
CA ILE A 99 4.92 1.33 -7.07
C ILE A 99 3.83 2.11 -6.33
N ILE A 100 3.38 1.58 -5.19
CA ILE A 100 2.37 2.20 -4.34
C ILE A 100 2.98 2.36 -2.95
N ASP A 101 3.16 3.63 -2.53
CA ASP A 101 3.61 3.98 -1.20
C ASP A 101 2.42 4.36 -0.30
N PHE A 102 2.25 3.65 0.81
CA PHE A 102 1.11 3.85 1.70
C PHE A 102 1.42 3.58 3.18
N GLU A 103 0.56 4.11 4.03
CA GLU A 103 0.46 3.78 5.45
C GLU A 103 -0.92 3.20 5.76
N LEU A 104 -1.00 2.40 6.82
CA LEU A 104 -2.26 1.88 7.33
C LEU A 104 -2.54 2.51 8.67
N ILE A 105 -3.73 3.09 8.83
CA ILE A 105 -4.21 3.59 10.12
C ILE A 105 -5.25 2.58 10.59
N LEU A 106 -4.89 1.79 11.59
CA LEU A 106 -5.77 0.82 12.23
C LEU A 106 -6.40 1.48 13.46
N ILE A 107 -7.73 1.40 13.55
CA ILE A 107 -8.49 1.74 14.75
C ILE A 107 -8.79 0.43 15.46
N VAL A 108 -8.19 0.24 16.63
CA VAL A 108 -8.27 -1.00 17.42
C VAL A 108 -9.23 -0.78 18.57
N GLU A 109 -10.24 -1.64 18.69
CA GLU A 109 -11.14 -1.72 19.85
C GLU A 109 -10.70 -2.87 20.74
N TYR A 110 -10.61 -2.63 22.04
CA TYR A 110 -10.25 -3.64 23.04
C TYR A 110 -11.49 -4.16 23.79
N GLU A 111 -11.34 -5.28 24.50
CA GLU A 111 -12.44 -5.91 25.26
C GLU A 111 -13.03 -5.02 26.38
N ASP A 112 -12.24 -4.09 26.92
CA ASP A 112 -12.68 -3.09 27.90
C ASP A 112 -13.43 -1.90 27.29
N ASN A 113 -13.66 -1.91 25.96
CA ASN A 113 -14.28 -0.84 25.16
C ASN A 113 -13.43 0.44 25.06
N THR A 114 -12.13 0.34 25.31
CA THR A 114 -11.17 1.39 24.93
C THR A 114 -10.82 1.27 23.45
N PHE A 115 -10.30 2.37 22.89
CA PHE A 115 -9.85 2.43 21.50
C PHE A 115 -8.44 3.01 21.44
N ASP A 116 -7.63 2.46 20.55
CA ASP A 116 -6.34 3.05 20.19
C ASP A 116 -6.18 3.13 18.67
N VAL A 117 -5.28 4.01 18.24
CA VAL A 117 -4.92 4.22 16.84
C VAL A 117 -3.49 3.75 16.62
N LEU A 118 -3.32 2.80 15.70
CA LEU A 118 -2.03 2.28 15.26
C LEU A 118 -1.78 2.77 13.84
N THR A 119 -0.64 3.41 13.62
CA THR A 119 -0.16 3.81 12.29
C THR A 119 0.94 2.86 11.85
N LEU A 120 0.66 1.98 10.91
CA LEU A 120 1.62 1.02 10.37
C LEU A 120 2.28 1.58 9.09
N PRO A 121 3.60 1.37 8.92
CA PRO A 121 4.48 0.53 9.73
C PRO A 121 5.12 1.24 10.93
N ARG A 122 4.82 2.52 11.18
CA ARG A 122 5.48 3.36 12.21
C ARG A 122 5.42 2.77 13.63
N ASN A 123 4.33 2.09 13.96
CA ASN A 123 4.15 1.47 15.27
C ASN A 123 4.55 -0.01 15.33
N LEU A 124 5.16 -0.54 14.25
CA LEU A 124 5.72 -1.89 14.24
C LEU A 124 7.11 -1.90 14.86
N SER A 125 7.47 -3.03 15.46
CA SER A 125 8.83 -3.34 15.87
C SER A 125 9.13 -4.84 15.73
N SER A 126 10.40 -5.16 15.58
CA SER A 126 10.89 -6.49 15.93
C SER A 126 10.77 -6.70 17.43
N ARG A 127 10.48 -7.93 17.88
CA ARG A 127 10.34 -8.25 19.32
C ARG A 127 11.56 -7.81 20.14
N LEU A 128 12.77 -7.88 19.58
CA LEU A 128 14.03 -7.54 20.27
C LEU A 128 14.32 -6.03 20.33
N HIS A 129 13.50 -5.23 19.68
CA HIS A 129 13.64 -3.78 19.60
C HIS A 129 12.40 -3.06 20.12
N TYR A 130 11.75 -3.60 21.15
CA TYR A 130 10.63 -2.93 21.80
C TYR A 130 11.00 -1.52 22.28
N SER A 131 10.13 -0.55 22.03
CA SER A 131 10.24 0.84 22.48
C SER A 131 8.88 1.32 22.95
N ALA A 132 8.73 1.56 24.26
CA ALA A 132 7.46 1.98 24.86
C ALA A 132 6.88 3.27 24.27
N GLY A 133 7.72 4.13 23.67
CA GLY A 133 7.26 5.38 23.05
C GLY A 133 6.67 5.22 21.65
N THR A 134 6.88 4.08 20.98
CA THR A 134 6.57 3.92 19.55
C THR A 134 5.91 2.60 19.20
N THR A 135 6.32 1.50 19.86
CA THR A 135 5.87 0.15 19.55
C THR A 135 4.45 -0.06 20.08
N LYS A 136 3.53 -0.41 19.18
CA LYS A 136 2.17 -0.84 19.54
C LYS A 136 1.84 -2.24 19.00
N ALA A 137 2.61 -2.73 18.05
CA ALA A 137 2.49 -4.08 17.54
C ALA A 137 3.86 -4.65 17.16
N PHE A 138 4.00 -5.96 17.28
CA PHE A 138 5.14 -6.70 16.75
C PHE A 138 4.77 -7.45 15.47
N VAL A 139 5.79 -7.83 14.71
CA VAL A 139 5.68 -8.73 13.57
C VAL A 139 6.68 -9.87 13.72
N GLU A 140 6.47 -10.93 12.93
CA GLU A 140 7.41 -12.04 12.86
C GLU A 140 8.78 -11.59 12.30
N SER A 141 9.84 -12.35 12.65
CA SER A 141 11.21 -12.05 12.23
C SER A 141 11.43 -12.18 10.71
N THR A 142 10.46 -12.77 10.02
CA THR A 142 10.37 -12.89 8.56
C THR A 142 9.96 -11.58 7.90
N VAL A 143 9.40 -10.62 8.66
CA VAL A 143 8.98 -9.29 8.20
C VAL A 143 9.96 -8.21 8.66
N ILE A 144 10.36 -8.24 9.94
CA ILE A 144 11.42 -7.38 10.48
C ILE A 144 12.38 -8.28 11.26
N ASP A 145 13.64 -8.34 10.82
CA ASP A 145 14.60 -9.28 11.38
C ASP A 145 14.99 -8.96 12.83
N ALA A 146 15.84 -9.82 13.40
CA ALA A 146 16.35 -9.67 14.77
C ALA A 146 17.22 -8.41 14.98
N ALA A 147 17.72 -7.80 13.91
CA ALA A 147 18.47 -6.54 13.94
C ALA A 147 17.57 -5.31 13.72
N GLY A 148 16.26 -5.52 13.56
CA GLY A 148 15.29 -4.45 13.31
C GLY A 148 15.25 -3.98 11.86
N ALA A 149 15.86 -4.72 10.92
CA ALA A 149 15.84 -4.40 9.50
C ALA A 149 14.61 -5.05 8.81
N PRO A 150 13.86 -4.29 8.00
CA PRO A 150 12.80 -4.86 7.18
C PRO A 150 13.31 -5.91 6.20
N VAL A 151 12.58 -7.01 6.09
CA VAL A 151 12.82 -8.09 5.13
C VAL A 151 11.85 -7.91 3.96
N VAL A 152 12.37 -7.98 2.73
CA VAL A 152 11.55 -7.86 1.52
C VAL A 152 10.71 -9.13 1.35
N GLN A 153 9.39 -8.97 1.26
CA GLN A 153 8.44 -10.05 1.01
C GLN A 153 8.23 -10.18 -0.50
N HIS A 154 8.40 -11.37 -1.07
CA HIS A 154 8.23 -11.60 -2.50
C HIS A 154 7.16 -12.64 -2.78
N GLN A 155 6.48 -12.52 -3.93
CA GLN A 155 5.80 -13.65 -4.56
C GLN A 155 6.63 -14.09 -5.76
N ASN A 156 7.54 -15.05 -5.54
CA ASN A 156 8.51 -15.46 -6.58
C ASN A 156 7.96 -16.49 -7.59
N VAL A 157 6.76 -17.04 -7.37
CA VAL A 157 6.34 -18.28 -8.06
C VAL A 157 5.42 -18.03 -9.26
N SER A 158 4.79 -16.86 -9.38
CA SER A 158 3.85 -16.56 -10.47
C SER A 158 3.89 -15.09 -10.89
N GLN A 159 3.72 -14.84 -12.19
CA GLN A 159 3.46 -13.49 -12.68
C GLN A 159 2.03 -13.04 -12.30
N PRO A 160 1.81 -11.75 -12.02
CA PRO A 160 2.80 -10.66 -12.03
C PRO A 160 3.74 -10.72 -10.82
N TYR A 161 5.04 -10.48 -11.04
CA TYR A 161 6.02 -10.48 -9.94
C TYR A 161 5.80 -9.27 -9.06
N GLU A 162 5.64 -9.54 -7.77
CA GLU A 162 5.36 -8.52 -6.78
C GLU A 162 6.25 -8.64 -5.54
N ALA A 163 6.41 -7.50 -4.88
CA ALA A 163 7.16 -7.37 -3.67
C ALA A 163 6.51 -6.36 -2.73
N LEU A 164 6.59 -6.62 -1.43
CA LEU A 164 6.24 -5.68 -0.37
C LEU A 164 7.47 -5.48 0.53
N VAL A 165 7.79 -4.23 0.83
CA VAL A 165 8.86 -3.89 1.77
C VAL A 165 8.45 -2.73 2.65
N ILE A 166 8.89 -2.75 3.91
CA ILE A 166 8.78 -1.59 4.80
C ILE A 166 9.97 -0.67 4.53
N ARG A 167 9.71 0.58 4.14
CA ARG A 167 10.72 1.62 4.04
C ARG A 167 11.14 2.08 5.44
N SER A 168 12.44 2.30 5.63
CA SER A 168 13.03 2.58 6.94
C SER A 168 14.23 3.52 6.82
N THR A 169 14.38 4.41 7.80
CA THR A 169 15.60 5.21 8.02
C THR A 169 16.46 4.69 9.17
N GLY A 170 16.01 3.63 9.85
CA GLY A 170 16.65 3.02 11.00
C GLY A 170 15.71 2.10 11.79
N VAL A 171 16.24 1.45 12.83
CA VAL A 171 15.45 0.58 13.72
C VAL A 171 14.33 1.40 14.38
N ASN A 172 13.08 0.90 14.33
CA ASN A 172 11.87 1.60 14.78
C ASN A 172 11.60 2.96 14.12
N ALA A 173 12.29 3.28 13.03
CA ALA A 173 12.05 4.46 12.20
C ALA A 173 11.51 4.02 10.83
N TYR A 174 10.42 3.27 10.87
CA TYR A 174 9.71 2.77 9.69
C TYR A 174 8.77 3.86 9.15
N THR A 175 8.86 4.16 7.85
CA THR A 175 8.14 5.29 7.24
C THR A 175 6.82 4.85 6.62
N ASN A 176 6.87 3.89 5.71
CA ASN A 176 5.73 3.47 4.90
C ASN A 176 5.92 2.07 4.34
N PHE A 177 4.84 1.46 3.88
CA PHE A 177 4.90 0.29 3.03
C PHE A 177 5.14 0.73 1.59
N GLU A 178 6.01 0.02 0.89
CA GLU A 178 6.18 0.11 -0.56
C GLU A 178 5.76 -1.22 -1.16
N TYR A 179 4.63 -1.21 -1.88
CA TYR A 179 4.19 -2.33 -2.69
C TYR A 179 4.60 -2.11 -4.15
N THR A 180 5.23 -3.11 -4.75
CA THR A 180 5.65 -3.09 -6.15
C THR A 180 5.05 -4.25 -6.91
N VAL A 181 4.48 -3.99 -8.09
CA VAL A 181 4.05 -5.03 -9.02
C VAL A 181 4.57 -4.77 -10.43
N ASN A 182 5.05 -5.83 -11.08
CA ASN A 182 5.51 -5.79 -12.46
C ASN A 182 4.44 -6.40 -13.37
N ILE A 183 3.75 -5.56 -14.14
CA ILE A 183 2.71 -5.96 -15.09
C ILE A 183 3.36 -6.15 -16.47
N PRO A 184 3.42 -7.38 -17.01
CA PRO A 184 3.90 -7.59 -18.37
C PRO A 184 2.99 -6.86 -19.37
N ILE A 185 3.56 -6.27 -20.43
CA ILE A 185 2.78 -5.58 -21.48
C ILE A 185 1.79 -6.54 -22.15
N SER A 186 2.07 -7.84 -22.18
CA SER A 186 1.15 -8.88 -22.65
C SER A 186 -0.13 -9.03 -21.83
N SER A 187 -0.18 -8.47 -20.62
CA SER A 187 -1.34 -8.53 -19.72
C SER A 187 -2.34 -7.40 -19.98
N PHE A 188 -2.00 -6.47 -20.88
CA PHE A 188 -2.88 -5.37 -21.25
C PHE A 188 -3.92 -5.83 -22.27
N SER A 189 -5.11 -5.24 -22.21
CA SER A 189 -6.30 -5.56 -23.00
C SER A 189 -6.09 -5.51 -24.52
N THR A 190 -5.08 -4.76 -24.96
CA THR A 190 -4.83 -4.46 -26.37
C THR A 190 -3.35 -4.65 -26.66
N VAL A 191 -3.03 -5.35 -27.74
CA VAL A 191 -1.65 -5.45 -28.24
C VAL A 191 -1.22 -4.09 -28.77
N LEU A 192 -0.28 -3.45 -28.07
CA LEU A 192 0.28 -2.17 -28.46
C LEU A 192 1.20 -2.31 -29.67
N ARG A 193 1.09 -1.40 -30.63
CA ARG A 193 1.99 -1.37 -31.79
C ARG A 193 3.34 -0.82 -31.36
N LYS A 194 4.40 -1.25 -32.06
CA LYS A 194 5.76 -0.78 -31.77
C LYS A 194 5.88 0.75 -31.79
N CYS A 195 5.25 1.41 -32.75
CA CYS A 195 5.26 2.88 -32.84
C CYS A 195 4.54 3.57 -31.67
N GLU A 196 3.59 2.90 -31.00
CA GLU A 196 2.90 3.43 -29.82
C GLU A 196 3.76 3.23 -28.55
N LEU A 197 4.54 2.15 -28.50
CA LEU A 197 5.49 1.87 -27.42
C LEU A 197 6.74 2.77 -27.47
N ASP A 198 7.13 3.18 -28.68
CA ASP A 198 8.26 4.08 -28.92
C ASP A 198 7.84 5.58 -28.85
N ASP A 199 6.57 5.88 -28.54
CA ASP A 199 6.07 7.25 -28.44
C ASP A 199 6.60 7.95 -27.16
N PRO A 200 7.24 9.12 -27.26
CA PRO A 200 7.82 9.81 -26.10
C PRO A 200 6.78 10.36 -25.12
N SER A 201 5.51 10.49 -25.54
CA SER A 201 4.40 10.90 -24.67
C SER A 201 3.70 9.73 -23.98
N LEU A 202 4.17 8.49 -24.19
CA LEU A 202 3.59 7.32 -23.55
C LEU A 202 3.74 7.42 -22.04
N GLN A 203 2.61 7.45 -21.36
CA GLN A 203 2.51 7.50 -19.91
C GLN A 203 1.56 6.45 -19.40
N SER A 204 1.80 6.02 -18.17
CA SER A 204 0.87 5.17 -17.42
C SER A 204 0.05 6.01 -16.46
N TYR A 205 -1.17 5.57 -16.20
CA TYR A 205 -2.04 6.12 -15.19
C TYR A 205 -2.61 5.00 -14.34
N ILE A 206 -2.32 5.04 -13.04
CA ILE A 206 -2.77 4.04 -12.08
C ILE A 206 -4.06 4.50 -11.41
N LEU A 207 -4.98 3.57 -11.28
CA LEU A 207 -6.24 3.77 -10.59
C LEU A 207 -6.47 2.61 -9.63
N LEU A 208 -6.60 2.96 -8.35
CA LEU A 208 -6.88 2.03 -7.27
C LEU A 208 -8.38 2.04 -6.97
N ARG A 209 -8.99 0.86 -6.82
CA ARG A 209 -10.44 0.71 -6.59
C ARG A 209 -10.75 -0.50 -5.71
N ASN A 210 -11.96 -0.50 -5.16
CA ASN A 210 -12.50 -1.66 -4.44
C ASN A 210 -11.58 -2.13 -3.31
N LEU A 211 -11.12 -1.17 -2.49
CA LEU A 211 -10.36 -1.46 -1.28
C LEU A 211 -11.19 -2.35 -0.37
N ASP A 212 -10.66 -3.53 -0.06
CA ASP A 212 -11.23 -4.49 0.86
C ASP A 212 -10.14 -4.99 1.82
N TYR A 213 -10.55 -5.46 3.00
CA TYR A 213 -9.60 -5.97 3.98
C TYR A 213 -10.23 -7.07 4.83
N GLU A 214 -9.41 -8.06 5.14
CA GLU A 214 -9.76 -9.16 6.01
C GLU A 214 -8.93 -9.07 7.28
N VAL A 215 -9.60 -9.17 8.41
CA VAL A 215 -9.01 -9.20 9.75
C VAL A 215 -9.53 -10.43 10.44
N ASP A 216 -8.62 -11.28 10.92
CA ASP A 216 -8.93 -12.35 11.85
C ASP A 216 -8.24 -12.07 13.18
N VAL A 217 -9.03 -11.94 14.25
CA VAL A 217 -8.54 -11.69 15.61
C VAL A 217 -8.48 -13.04 16.31
N LEU A 218 -7.27 -13.48 16.62
CA LEU A 218 -6.98 -14.78 17.22
C LEU A 218 -6.80 -14.64 18.75
N ASP A 219 -6.13 -15.61 19.35
CA ASP A 219 -5.95 -15.68 20.79
C ASP A 219 -4.88 -14.69 21.32
N PRO A 220 -4.94 -14.32 22.60
CA PRO A 220 -3.86 -13.63 23.27
C PRO A 220 -2.56 -14.45 23.24
N PHE A 221 -1.46 -13.77 22.90
CA PHE A 221 -0.14 -14.34 22.77
C PHE A 221 0.89 -13.52 23.56
N GLN A 222 1.81 -14.20 24.24
CA GLN A 222 2.86 -13.56 25.01
C GLN A 222 4.14 -13.42 24.17
N VAL A 223 4.56 -12.19 23.92
CA VAL A 223 5.78 -11.89 23.15
C VAL A 223 6.94 -11.62 24.10
N PHE A 224 8.05 -12.34 23.91
CA PHE A 224 9.31 -12.08 24.63
C PHE A 224 10.10 -10.97 23.94
N ILE A 225 10.40 -9.91 24.68
CA ILE A 225 10.96 -8.66 24.14
C ILE A 225 12.49 -8.55 24.28
N ASN A 226 13.12 -9.55 24.88
CA ASN A 226 14.57 -9.62 25.05
C ASN A 226 15.13 -10.99 24.64
N ALA A 227 16.43 -11.04 24.38
CA ALA A 227 17.09 -12.22 23.80
C ALA A 227 17.16 -13.40 24.80
N ASP A 228 17.21 -13.11 26.08
CA ASP A 228 17.19 -14.05 27.20
C ASP A 228 15.77 -14.48 27.60
N ASN A 229 14.73 -13.92 26.97
CA ASN A 229 13.33 -14.20 27.22
C ASN A 229 12.93 -14.03 28.70
N THR A 230 13.57 -13.12 29.42
CA THR A 230 13.25 -12.82 30.84
C THR A 230 12.17 -11.76 30.98
N GLN A 231 11.91 -10.98 29.92
CA GLN A 231 10.84 -10.00 29.85
C GLN A 231 9.87 -10.32 28.73
N SER A 232 8.59 -10.07 28.99
CA SER A 232 7.53 -10.32 28.02
C SER A 232 6.41 -9.30 28.15
N ILE A 233 5.60 -9.19 27.11
CA ILE A 233 4.40 -8.36 27.06
C ILE A 233 3.26 -9.15 26.45
N TRP A 234 2.05 -8.94 26.95
CA TRP A 234 0.85 -9.57 26.42
C TRP A 234 0.34 -8.83 25.18
N THR A 235 0.00 -9.63 24.17
CA THR A 235 -0.48 -9.16 22.87
C THR A 235 -1.68 -9.99 22.43
N THR A 236 -2.40 -9.52 21.42
CA THR A 236 -3.39 -10.31 20.69
C THR A 236 -2.85 -10.56 19.28
N GLU A 237 -2.87 -11.82 18.85
CA GLU A 237 -2.49 -12.19 17.49
C GLU A 237 -3.60 -11.80 16.52
N VAL A 238 -3.24 -11.10 15.44
CA VAL A 238 -4.17 -10.65 14.41
C VAL A 238 -3.58 -10.96 13.04
N GLU A 239 -4.33 -11.69 12.22
CA GLU A 239 -3.99 -11.90 10.81
C GLU A 239 -4.69 -10.84 9.96
N PHE A 240 -3.89 -10.10 9.18
CA PHE A 240 -4.36 -8.96 8.41
C PHE A 240 -4.03 -9.11 6.92
N SER A 241 -5.04 -8.97 6.06
CA SER A 241 -4.87 -8.94 4.61
C SER A 241 -5.57 -7.70 4.03
N LEU A 242 -4.88 -7.04 3.10
CA LEU A 242 -5.40 -5.89 2.36
C LEU A 242 -5.50 -6.24 0.88
N TYR A 243 -6.67 -6.05 0.29
CA TYR A 243 -6.92 -6.30 -1.13
C TYR A 243 -7.37 -5.02 -1.83
N GLU A 244 -6.87 -4.80 -3.04
CA GLU A 244 -7.32 -3.68 -3.87
C GLU A 244 -7.24 -4.05 -5.36
N ASP A 245 -8.11 -3.47 -6.17
CA ASP A 245 -8.00 -3.57 -7.63
C ASP A 245 -7.01 -2.52 -8.13
N ILE A 246 -5.95 -2.99 -8.80
CA ILE A 246 -4.94 -2.13 -9.44
C ILE A 246 -5.22 -2.09 -10.93
N ILE A 247 -5.64 -0.93 -11.41
CA ILE A 247 -5.89 -0.67 -12.83
C ILE A 247 -4.77 0.19 -13.39
N ASP A 248 -4.03 -0.35 -14.35
CA ASP A 248 -3.01 0.41 -15.09
C ASP A 248 -3.49 0.74 -16.50
N LYS A 249 -3.49 2.02 -16.85
CA LYS A 249 -3.86 2.51 -18.18
C LYS A 249 -2.66 3.12 -18.86
N LEU A 250 -2.29 2.58 -20.02
CA LEU A 250 -1.28 3.16 -20.89
C LEU A 250 -1.96 4.11 -21.89
N GLY A 251 -1.44 5.32 -22.00
CA GLY A 251 -1.94 6.32 -22.92
C GLY A 251 -0.86 7.23 -23.47
N ILE A 252 -1.14 7.84 -24.63
CA ILE A 252 -0.30 8.85 -25.26
C ILE A 252 -1.06 10.18 -25.28
N ASP A 253 -0.33 11.28 -25.26
CA ASP A 253 -0.94 12.60 -25.41
C ASP A 253 -1.46 12.77 -26.84
N GLN A 254 -2.66 13.32 -26.97
CA GLN A 254 -3.27 13.66 -28.25
C GLN A 254 -3.84 15.08 -28.20
N ASP A 255 -3.49 15.85 -29.23
CA ASP A 255 -4.07 17.17 -29.44
C ASP A 255 -5.44 17.02 -30.08
N VAL A 256 -6.49 17.44 -29.36
CA VAL A 256 -7.84 17.53 -29.89
C VAL A 256 -8.15 19.00 -30.14
N ARG A 257 -8.20 19.38 -31.41
CA ARG A 257 -8.60 20.73 -31.83
C ARG A 257 -10.09 20.79 -32.08
N ILE A 258 -10.81 21.54 -31.25
CA ILE A 258 -12.22 21.83 -31.47
C ILE A 258 -12.31 23.24 -32.07
N LEU A 259 -12.75 23.31 -33.33
CA LEU A 259 -13.05 24.57 -34.00
C LEU A 259 -14.52 24.89 -33.78
N GLY A 260 -14.81 25.94 -33.01
CA GLY A 260 -16.16 26.38 -32.73
C GLY A 260 -16.21 27.81 -32.21
N THR A 261 -17.40 28.35 -32.10
CA THR A 261 -17.64 29.66 -31.49
C THR A 261 -18.19 29.41 -30.08
N PRO A 262 -17.44 29.73 -29.00
CA PRO A 262 -17.97 29.57 -27.64
C PRO A 262 -19.20 30.45 -27.46
N GLU A 263 -20.27 29.88 -26.91
CA GLU A 263 -21.59 30.53 -26.82
C GLU A 263 -21.60 31.73 -25.86
N TYR A 264 -20.59 31.84 -25.00
CA TYR A 264 -20.41 32.95 -24.06
C TYR A 264 -19.09 33.67 -24.31
N VAL A 265 -19.17 34.82 -24.95
CA VAL A 265 -18.14 35.87 -24.84
C VAL A 265 -18.55 36.71 -23.62
N CYS A 266 -17.77 36.69 -22.54
CA CYS A 266 -17.94 37.69 -21.50
C CYS A 266 -17.70 39.07 -22.13
N THR A 267 -18.77 39.87 -22.26
CA THR A 267 -18.62 41.29 -22.53
C THR A 267 -18.09 41.94 -21.26
N ASP A 268 -16.95 42.62 -21.34
CA ASP A 268 -16.37 43.44 -20.25
C ASP A 268 -17.29 44.60 -19.80
N ASP A 269 -18.51 44.71 -20.34
CA ASP A 269 -19.54 45.61 -19.87
C ASP A 269 -20.17 45.11 -18.55
N CYS A 270 -19.34 45.06 -17.51
CA CYS A 270 -19.80 45.18 -16.13
C CYS A 270 -20.30 46.63 -15.91
N SER A 271 -21.41 47.01 -16.53
CA SER A 271 -22.22 48.14 -16.07
C SER A 271 -23.21 47.62 -15.04
N CYS A 272 -22.74 47.51 -13.80
CA CYS A 272 -23.64 47.32 -12.65
C CYS A 272 -24.54 48.56 -12.50
N PRO A 273 -25.88 48.40 -12.42
CA PRO A 273 -26.77 49.47 -11.99
C PRO A 273 -26.62 49.79 -10.50
#